data_AF-A0A6N3GEE5-F1
#
_entry.id   AF-A0A6N3GEE5-F1
#
_cell.length_a   1.000
_cell.length_b   1.000
_cell.length_c   1.000
_cell.angle_alpha   90.00
_cell.angle_beta   90.00
_cell.angle_gamma   90.00
#
_symmetry.space_group_name_H-M   'P 1'
#
loop_
_entity.id
_entity.type
_entity.pdbx_description
1 polymer ?
#
loop_
_entity_poly.entity_id
_entity_poly.type
_entity_poly.pdbx_seq_one_letter_code
_entity_poly.pdbx_strand_id
1 'polypeptide(L)'
;MPFASTVAYISSSITTSFPASFTICPCKSPFRVAGQLALADKVVDAVKSGAIRKFVVMAGCDGRMKKRNYYTEFAEQLPDDCVILTAGFAKYRYNKLSLGDINGIPRVLDAGQCNDSYSLALTAMKLQDVFGLEGM
;
A
#
# COMPACT_ATOMS: atom_id res chain seq x y z
N MET A 1 -4.72 56.14 4.79
CA MET A 1 -3.86 56.24 3.59
C MET A 1 -2.72 55.23 3.76
N PRO A 2 -2.21 54.56 2.72
CA PRO A 2 -2.85 53.47 1.96
C PRO A 2 -2.00 52.17 1.89
N PHE A 3 -2.66 51.08 1.47
CA PHE A 3 -2.22 50.00 0.55
C PHE A 3 -1.20 48.88 0.91
N ALA A 4 -1.64 47.66 0.52
CA ALA A 4 -0.94 46.44 0.06
C ALA A 4 -0.84 45.27 1.07
N SER A 5 -1.82 44.33 1.06
CA SER A 5 -1.86 43.06 0.28
C SER A 5 -0.90 41.99 0.83
N THR A 6 -1.36 40.88 1.42
CA THR A 6 -1.70 39.65 0.67
C THR A 6 -2.58 38.71 1.52
N VAL A 7 -3.56 38.11 0.84
CA VAL A 7 -4.62 37.22 1.30
C VAL A 7 -4.10 35.84 1.72
N ALA A 8 -4.54 35.34 2.88
CA ALA A 8 -4.67 33.91 3.16
C ALA A 8 -5.99 33.70 3.95
N TYR A 9 -7.02 33.30 3.22
CA TYR A 9 -8.38 33.10 3.71
C TYR A 9 -8.53 31.68 4.29
N ILE A 10 -8.73 31.64 5.62
CA ILE A 10 -9.57 30.76 6.45
C ILE A 10 -10.27 29.56 5.75
N SER A 11 -10.12 28.37 6.33
CA SER A 11 -11.21 27.39 6.61
C SER A 11 -10.64 26.17 7.36
N SER A 12 -10.63 26.20 8.70
CA SER A 12 -11.54 25.46 9.58
C SER A 12 -11.55 23.92 9.43
N SER A 13 -11.01 23.28 10.47
CA SER A 13 -11.69 22.22 11.23
C SER A 13 -11.96 20.88 10.55
N ILE A 14 -10.96 19.96 10.59
CA ILE A 14 -11.21 18.55 10.94
C ILE A 14 -10.12 18.10 11.92
N THR A 15 -10.47 18.20 13.19
CA THR A 15 -10.06 17.30 14.27
C THR A 15 -9.89 15.87 13.77
N THR A 16 -8.77 15.22 14.06
CA THR A 16 -8.74 14.23 15.15
C THR A 16 -7.33 14.10 15.71
N SER A 17 -7.15 14.66 16.91
CA SER A 17 -6.14 14.26 17.86
C SER A 17 -6.33 12.78 18.21
N PHE A 18 -5.54 11.90 17.59
CA PHE A 18 -5.38 10.53 18.05
C PHE A 18 -4.33 10.52 19.17
N PRO A 19 -4.64 9.96 20.36
CA PRO A 19 -3.77 10.07 21.52
C PRO A 19 -2.43 9.38 21.26
N ALA A 20 -1.36 10.12 21.57
CA ALA A 20 0.01 9.67 21.55
C ALA A 20 0.25 8.61 22.63
N SER A 21 0.02 7.33 22.32
CA SER A 21 0.64 6.21 23.03
C SER A 21 0.42 4.90 22.26
N PHE A 22 0.98 4.78 21.06
CA PHE A 22 1.24 3.46 20.49
C PHE A 22 2.74 3.24 20.57
N THR A 23 3.16 2.53 21.62
CA THR A 23 4.52 2.04 21.80
C THR A 23 5.00 1.46 20.48
N ILE A 24 5.97 2.15 19.88
CA ILE A 24 6.62 1.73 18.65
C ILE A 24 7.43 0.49 19.03
N CYS A 25 6.82 -0.68 18.90
CA CYS A 25 7.54 -1.94 18.98
C CYS A 25 8.51 -1.95 17.79
N PRO A 26 9.83 -2.15 18.00
CA PRO A 26 10.88 -1.92 17.00
C PRO A 26 10.97 -3.05 15.95
N CYS A 27 9.84 -3.62 15.55
CA CYS A 27 9.77 -4.68 14.56
C CYS A 27 9.78 -4.07 13.15
N LYS A 28 10.93 -4.27 12.49
CA LYS A 28 11.33 -3.88 11.13
C LYS A 28 10.29 -4.21 10.02
N SER A 29 9.36 -3.32 9.74
CA SER A 29 8.88 -3.12 8.36
C SER A 29 8.69 -1.62 8.09
N PRO A 30 9.24 -1.07 6.98
CA PRO A 30 9.15 0.36 6.68
C PRO A 30 7.75 0.80 6.22
N PHE A 31 6.80 -0.12 6.09
CA PHE A 31 5.46 0.13 5.56
C PHE A 31 4.39 0.15 6.67
N ARG A 32 4.68 0.83 7.78
CA ARG A 32 3.62 1.24 8.74
C ARG A 32 3.03 2.55 8.25
N VAL A 33 1.70 2.62 8.12
CA VAL A 33 0.79 3.75 7.77
C VAL A 33 1.41 5.08 7.31
N ALA A 34 2.36 5.67 8.04
CA ALA A 34 3.13 6.85 7.62
C ALA A 34 3.97 6.64 6.34
N GLY A 35 4.66 5.50 6.19
CA GLY A 35 5.43 5.17 4.98
C GLY A 35 4.55 4.82 3.77
N GLN A 36 3.35 4.31 4.04
CA GLN A 36 2.31 4.06 3.04
C GLN A 36 1.82 5.35 2.38
N LEU A 37 1.69 6.44 3.14
CA LEU A 37 1.20 7.71 2.63
C LEU A 37 2.20 8.39 1.68
N ALA A 38 3.50 8.32 1.95
CA ALA A 38 4.53 8.93 1.10
C ALA A 38 4.73 8.20 -0.24
N LEU A 39 4.42 6.90 -0.29
CA LEU A 39 4.43 6.10 -1.51
C LEU A 39 3.07 6.11 -2.23
N ALA A 40 2.00 6.52 -1.55
CA ALA A 40 0.66 6.53 -2.13
C ALA A 40 0.57 7.40 -3.39
N ASP A 41 1.13 8.61 -3.36
CA ASP A 41 1.13 9.51 -4.52
C ASP A 41 1.86 8.89 -5.72
N LYS A 42 3.03 8.28 -5.48
CA LYS A 42 3.78 7.58 -6.54
C LYS A 42 3.02 6.38 -7.10
N VAL A 43 2.32 5.63 -6.25
CA VAL A 43 1.50 4.49 -6.67
C VAL A 43 0.32 4.98 -7.51
N VAL A 44 -0.34 6.06 -7.10
CA VAL A 44 -1.44 6.68 -7.87
C VAL A 44 -0.93 7.13 -9.24
N ASP A 45 0.22 7.80 -9.30
CA ASP A 45 0.82 8.24 -10.57
C ASP A 45 1.25 7.06 -11.46
N ALA A 46 1.79 5.99 -10.88
CA ALA A 46 2.15 4.77 -11.60
C ALA A 46 0.92 4.04 -12.16
N VAL A 47 -0.22 4.10 -11.48
CA VAL A 47 -1.49 3.56 -11.99
C VAL A 47 -2.06 4.46 -13.08
N LYS A 48 -2.06 5.80 -12.89
CA LYS A 48 -2.54 6.77 -13.89
C LYS A 48 -1.72 6.74 -15.18
N SER A 49 -0.41 6.53 -15.08
CA SER A 49 0.48 6.37 -16.24
C SER A 49 0.37 5.00 -16.92
N GLY A 50 -0.37 4.05 -16.34
CA GLY A 50 -0.53 2.69 -16.85
C GLY A 50 0.67 1.76 -16.61
N ALA A 51 1.68 2.21 -15.84
CA ALA A 51 2.83 1.40 -15.48
C ALA A 51 2.44 0.25 -14.54
N ILE A 52 1.45 0.47 -13.66
CA ILE A 52 0.84 -0.59 -12.85
C ILE A 52 -0.56 -0.84 -13.37
N ARG A 53 -0.77 -2.03 -13.96
CA ARG A 53 -2.08 -2.40 -14.52
C ARG A 53 -2.98 -3.06 -13.49
N LYS A 54 -2.41 -3.87 -12.59
CA LYS A 54 -3.17 -4.63 -11.59
C LYS A 54 -2.44 -4.75 -10.26
N PHE A 55 -3.22 -4.70 -9.20
CA PHE A 55 -2.81 -5.12 -7.87
C PHE A 55 -3.35 -6.51 -7.58
N VAL A 56 -2.50 -7.40 -7.10
CA VAL A 56 -2.90 -8.73 -6.63
C VAL A 56 -2.71 -8.79 -5.13
N VAL A 57 -3.80 -8.97 -4.40
CA VAL A 57 -3.74 -9.15 -2.95
C VAL A 57 -3.45 -10.61 -2.63
N MET A 58 -2.25 -10.90 -2.14
CA MET A 58 -1.80 -12.24 -1.72
C MET A 58 -1.49 -12.28 -0.22
N ALA A 59 -2.31 -11.59 0.57
CA ALA A 59 -2.19 -11.55 2.02
C ALA A 59 -2.69 -12.84 2.70
N GLY A 60 -2.30 -13.04 3.97
CA GLY A 60 -2.83 -14.09 4.83
C GLY A 60 -1.75 -14.90 5.54
N CYS A 61 -2.11 -16.14 5.90
CA CYS A 61 -1.24 -17.07 6.62
C CYS A 61 -0.80 -18.23 5.71
N ASP A 62 0.45 -18.64 5.85
CA ASP A 62 1.01 -19.79 5.17
C ASP A 62 0.82 -21.10 5.97
N GLY A 63 1.01 -22.25 5.33
CA GLY A 63 0.97 -23.57 5.96
C GLY A 63 1.88 -24.57 5.25
N ARG A 64 2.07 -25.74 5.86
CA ARG A 64 3.03 -26.77 5.37
C ARG A 64 2.54 -27.58 4.15
N MET A 65 1.30 -27.41 3.71
CA MET A 65 0.71 -28.21 2.63
C MET A 65 1.38 -27.91 1.28
N LYS A 66 1.76 -28.96 0.53
CA LYS A 66 2.38 -28.83 -0.81
C LYS A 66 1.53 -28.04 -1.82
N LYS A 67 0.19 -28.10 -1.70
CA LYS A 67 -0.74 -27.33 -2.55
C LYS A 67 -0.51 -25.80 -2.50
N ARG A 68 0.16 -25.29 -1.46
CA ARG A 68 0.47 -23.85 -1.31
C ARG A 68 1.67 -23.40 -2.15
N ASN A 69 2.39 -24.32 -2.81
CA ASN A 69 3.39 -23.96 -3.81
C ASN A 69 2.79 -23.16 -4.97
N TYR A 70 1.48 -23.31 -5.20
CA TYR A 70 0.71 -22.47 -6.10
C TYR A 70 0.98 -20.97 -5.93
N TYR A 71 1.11 -20.46 -4.70
CA TYR A 71 1.36 -19.02 -4.49
C TYR A 71 2.76 -18.58 -4.95
N THR A 72 3.74 -19.48 -4.91
CA THR A 72 5.09 -19.22 -5.43
C THR A 72 5.06 -19.21 -6.96
N GLU A 73 4.50 -20.26 -7.57
CA GLU A 73 4.37 -20.37 -9.04
C GLU A 73 3.52 -19.23 -9.62
N PHE A 74 2.45 -18.85 -8.93
CA PHE A 74 1.60 -17.73 -9.31
C PHE A 74 2.38 -16.41 -9.28
N ALA A 75 3.21 -16.18 -8.25
CA ALA A 75 4.02 -14.97 -8.17
C ALA A 75 5.10 -14.89 -9.26
N GLU A 76 5.66 -16.03 -9.67
CA GLU A 76 6.65 -16.10 -10.77
C GLU A 76 6.02 -15.88 -12.15
N GLN A 77 4.78 -16.34 -12.34
CA GLN A 77 4.05 -16.18 -13.60
C GLN A 77 3.36 -14.82 -13.74
N LEU A 78 3.39 -13.98 -12.69
CA LEU A 78 2.75 -12.68 -12.74
C LEU A 78 3.48 -11.75 -13.73
N PRO A 79 2.73 -11.10 -14.64
CA PRO A 79 3.30 -10.09 -15.53
C PRO A 79 4.03 -8.98 -14.78
N ASP A 80 5.06 -8.42 -15.43
CA ASP A 80 5.94 -7.39 -14.82
C ASP A 80 5.24 -6.07 -14.51
N ASP A 81 4.05 -5.84 -15.07
CA ASP A 81 3.18 -4.69 -14.83
C ASP A 81 2.20 -4.87 -13.65
N CYS A 82 2.36 -5.96 -12.89
CA CYS A 82 1.55 -6.28 -11.73
C CYS A 82 2.33 -6.14 -10.42
N VAL A 83 1.64 -5.62 -9.39
CA VAL A 83 2.17 -5.45 -8.04
C VAL A 83 1.42 -6.34 -7.06
N ILE A 84 2.15 -7.05 -6.21
CA ILE A 84 1.64 -7.92 -5.16
C ILE A 84 1.53 -7.12 -3.86
N LEU A 85 0.33 -7.07 -3.29
CA LEU A 85 0.07 -6.54 -1.96
C LEU A 85 -0.01 -7.70 -0.96
N THR A 86 0.81 -7.66 0.10
CA THR A 86 0.85 -8.71 1.11
C THR A 86 0.80 -8.19 2.54
N ALA A 87 0.23 -9.00 3.42
CA ALA A 87 0.22 -8.83 4.86
C ALA A 87 0.21 -10.21 5.51
N GLY A 88 1.05 -10.43 6.53
CA GLY A 88 1.13 -11.70 7.27
C GLY A 88 2.12 -12.73 6.70
N PHE A 89 2.03 -13.97 7.18
CA PHE A 89 3.04 -15.01 6.92
C PHE A 89 2.99 -15.62 5.50
N ALA A 90 1.94 -15.37 4.72
CA ALA A 90 1.88 -15.78 3.31
C ALA A 90 3.06 -15.21 2.49
N LYS A 91 3.62 -14.06 2.90
CA LYS A 91 4.74 -13.39 2.24
C LYS A 91 5.95 -14.29 2.02
N TYR A 92 6.23 -15.25 2.91
CA TYR A 92 7.45 -16.06 2.85
C TYR A 92 7.53 -16.96 1.60
N ARG A 93 6.41 -17.16 0.90
CA ARG A 93 6.35 -17.93 -0.34
C ARG A 93 6.90 -17.22 -1.56
N TYR A 94 6.93 -15.90 -1.57
CA TYR A 94 7.33 -15.10 -2.74
C TYR A 94 8.24 -13.91 -2.40
N ASN A 95 8.38 -13.53 -1.13
CA ASN A 95 9.24 -12.41 -0.71
C ASN A 95 10.74 -12.69 -0.90
N LYS A 96 11.13 -13.95 -1.14
CA LYS A 96 12.51 -14.33 -1.47
C LYS A 96 12.75 -14.40 -2.98
N LEU A 97 11.73 -14.21 -3.79
CA LEU A 97 11.85 -14.19 -5.24
C LEU A 97 12.32 -12.79 -5.68
N SER A 98 13.23 -12.76 -6.64
CA SER A 98 13.72 -11.50 -7.22
C SER A 98 12.74 -10.98 -8.28
N LEU A 99 11.57 -10.50 -7.84
CA LEU A 99 10.50 -10.04 -8.74
C LEU A 99 10.78 -8.65 -9.36
N GLY A 100 11.73 -7.88 -8.83
CA GLY A 100 12.10 -6.57 -9.35
C GLY A 100 11.21 -5.41 -8.87
N ASP A 101 11.31 -4.28 -9.56
CA ASP A 101 10.59 -3.04 -9.25
C ASP A 101 10.02 -2.39 -10.52
N ILE A 102 8.98 -1.56 -10.34
CA ILE A 102 8.34 -0.76 -11.37
C ILE A 102 8.58 0.70 -11.02
N ASN A 103 9.41 1.40 -11.80
CA ASN A 103 9.75 2.81 -11.57
C ASN A 103 10.25 3.10 -10.13
N GLY A 104 11.04 2.18 -9.54
CA GLY A 104 11.53 2.28 -8.18
C GLY A 104 10.52 1.89 -7.10
N ILE A 105 9.33 1.39 -7.47
CA ILE A 105 8.35 0.80 -6.55
C ILE A 105 8.55 -0.72 -6.56
N PRO A 106 8.89 -1.35 -5.43
CA PRO A 106 9.07 -2.80 -5.40
C PRO A 106 7.77 -3.51 -5.77
N ARG A 107 7.88 -4.55 -6.60
CA ARG A 107 6.70 -5.33 -7.05
C ARG A 107 6.00 -6.08 -5.94
N VAL A 108 6.64 -6.25 -4.78
CA VAL A 108 6.03 -6.78 -3.57
C VAL A 108 5.96 -5.67 -2.53
N LEU A 109 4.74 -5.25 -2.19
CA LEU A 109 4.47 -4.29 -1.13
C LEU A 109 3.96 -5.03 0.10
N ASP A 110 4.81 -5.09 1.12
CA ASP A 110 4.52 -5.76 2.39
C ASP A 110 4.03 -4.78 3.45
N ALA A 111 2.76 -4.88 3.82
CA ALA A 111 2.12 -4.10 4.87
C ALA A 111 2.47 -4.55 6.30
N GLY A 112 3.08 -5.72 6.47
CA GLY A 112 3.54 -6.19 7.77
C GLY A 112 2.84 -7.47 8.20
N GLN A 113 2.27 -7.47 9.40
CA GLN A 113 1.63 -8.63 10.01
C GLN A 113 0.22 -8.85 9.45
N CYS A 114 -0.42 -9.96 9.81
CA CYS A 114 -1.75 -10.30 9.30
C CYS A 114 -2.83 -9.27 9.67
N ASN A 115 -2.68 -8.59 10.81
CA ASN A 115 -3.53 -7.46 11.24
C ASN A 115 -3.39 -6.22 10.34
N ASP A 116 -2.25 -6.05 9.66
CA ASP A 116 -2.02 -4.92 8.74
C ASP A 116 -2.73 -5.12 7.39
N SER A 117 -3.51 -6.21 7.24
CA SER A 117 -4.51 -6.35 6.18
C SER A 117 -5.54 -5.21 6.19
N TYR A 118 -5.81 -4.61 7.35
CA TYR A 118 -6.63 -3.41 7.45
C TYR A 118 -6.04 -2.23 6.65
N SER A 119 -4.72 -2.06 6.66
CA SER A 119 -4.05 -1.03 5.87
C SER A 119 -4.19 -1.26 4.36
N LEU A 120 -4.25 -2.53 3.92
CA LEU A 120 -4.53 -2.86 2.53
C LEU A 120 -5.96 -2.45 2.13
N ALA A 121 -6.94 -2.73 2.99
CA ALA A 121 -8.33 -2.33 2.75
C ALA A 121 -8.48 -0.80 2.69
N LEU A 122 -7.84 -0.07 3.61
CA LEU A 122 -7.81 1.40 3.58
C LEU A 122 -7.16 1.95 2.31
N THR A 123 -6.09 1.31 1.84
CA THR A 123 -5.42 1.71 0.59
C THR A 123 -6.35 1.49 -0.61
N ALA A 124 -7.08 0.37 -0.64
CA ALA A 124 -8.06 0.09 -1.69
C ALA A 124 -9.21 1.12 -1.69
N MET A 125 -9.74 1.49 -0.52
CA MET A 125 -10.76 2.54 -0.40
C MET A 125 -10.25 3.89 -0.90
N LYS A 126 -9.03 4.29 -0.51
CA LYS A 126 -8.43 5.53 -1.01
C LYS A 126 -8.22 5.53 -2.52
N LEU A 127 -7.80 4.41 -3.09
CA LEU A 127 -7.69 4.28 -4.54
C LEU A 127 -9.08 4.37 -5.20
N GLN A 128 -10.10 3.75 -4.62
CA GLN A 128 -11.49 3.88 -5.08
C GLN A 128 -11.94 5.34 -5.12
N ASP A 129 -11.67 6.11 -4.05
CA ASP A 129 -12.01 7.53 -3.96
C ASP A 129 -11.27 8.36 -5.03
N VAL A 130 -9.96 8.11 -5.19
CA VAL A 130 -9.10 8.81 -6.17
C VAL A 130 -9.54 8.53 -7.61
N PHE A 131 -10.00 7.30 -7.90
CA PHE A 131 -10.49 6.93 -9.23
C PHE A 131 -11.99 7.19 -9.42
N GLY A 132 -12.70 7.69 -8.40
CA GLY A 132 -14.12 7.99 -8.49
C GLY A 132 -14.99 6.75 -8.77
N LEU A 133 -14.59 5.59 -8.26
CA LEU A 133 -15.26 4.30 -8.49
C LEU A 133 -16.35 4.00 -7.44
N GLU A 134 -16.84 5.00 -6.72
CA GLU A 134 -17.99 4.86 -5.82
C GLU A 134 -19.27 4.63 -6.65
N GLY A 135 -19.79 3.39 -6.67
CA GLY A 135 -21.13 3.11 -7.21
C GLY A 135 -21.29 1.91 -8.17
N MET A 136 -20.36 0.94 -8.21
CA MET A 136 -20.57 -0.35 -8.88
C MET A 136 -20.86 -1.48 -7.89
#